data_AF-G7VCN9-F1
#
_entry.id   AF-G7VCN9-F1
#
_cell.length_a   1.000
_cell.length_b   1.000
_cell.length_c   1.000
_cell.angle_alpha   90.00
_cell.angle_beta   90.00
_cell.angle_gamma   90.00
#
_symmetry.space_group_name_H-M   'P 1'
#
loop_
_entity.id
_entity.type
_entity.pdbx_description
1 polymer ?
#
loop_
_entity_poly.entity_id
_entity_poly.type
_entity_poly.pdbx_seq_one_letter_code
_entity_poly.pdbx_strand_id
1 'polypeptide(L)'
;MPIVKTYVDERGEPVARIVEEDGIRVISMDVFREVAQVPEGAEAVEITERYRVLARRRPLLGGFCEFVYFQFRGGVQLINVKYVGPDDVEMVIPALLKAVDEEAGRGKEEK
;
A
#
# COMPACT_ATOMS: atom_id res chain seq x y z
N MET A 1 -5.91 -10.55 -21.72
CA MET A 1 -5.09 -9.32 -21.74
C MET A 1 -5.54 -8.47 -20.57
N PRO A 2 -4.63 -8.08 -19.67
CA PRO A 2 -4.99 -7.30 -18.49
C PRO A 2 -5.51 -5.93 -18.89
N ILE A 3 -6.56 -5.48 -18.21
CA ILE A 3 -7.10 -4.13 -18.38
C ILE A 3 -6.38 -3.21 -17.40
N VAL A 4 -5.66 -2.20 -17.92
CA VAL A 4 -4.94 -1.22 -17.10
C VAL A 4 -5.68 0.11 -17.12
N LYS A 5 -6.00 0.65 -15.94
CA LYS A 5 -6.68 1.94 -15.77
C LYS A 5 -6.00 2.76 -14.70
N THR A 6 -6.07 4.09 -14.83
CA THR A 6 -5.72 5.01 -13.76
C THR A 6 -7.00 5.51 -13.13
N TYR A 7 -7.13 5.38 -11.81
CA TYR A 7 -8.20 6.03 -11.07
C TYR A 7 -7.79 7.45 -10.75
N VAL A 8 -8.69 8.36 -11.06
CA VAL A 8 -8.54 9.80 -10.87
C VAL A 8 -9.57 10.23 -9.84
N ASP A 9 -9.15 11.03 -8.86
CA ASP A 9 -10.05 11.54 -7.83
C ASP A 9 -10.94 12.69 -8.35
N GLU A 10 -11.81 13.22 -7.48
CA GLU A 10 -12.72 14.33 -7.81
C GLU A 10 -12.00 15.62 -8.23
N ARG A 11 -10.71 15.73 -7.92
CA ARG A 11 -9.87 16.89 -8.24
C ARG A 11 -9.12 16.73 -9.56
N GLY A 12 -9.24 15.57 -10.21
CA GLY A 12 -8.50 15.27 -11.43
C GLY A 12 -7.11 14.68 -11.20
N GLU A 13 -6.76 14.32 -9.95
CA GLU A 13 -5.44 13.79 -9.62
C GLU A 13 -5.39 12.26 -9.71
N PRO A 14 -4.34 11.67 -10.31
CA PRO A 14 -4.19 10.23 -10.37
C PRO A 14 -3.80 9.67 -8.99
N VAL A 15 -4.70 8.93 -8.36
CA VAL A 15 -4.47 8.41 -6.99
C VAL A 15 -4.26 6.89 -6.94
N ALA A 16 -4.68 6.14 -7.96
CA ALA A 16 -4.43 4.70 -8.01
C ALA A 16 -4.23 4.17 -9.44
N ARG A 17 -3.45 3.09 -9.56
CA ARG A 17 -3.35 2.26 -10.76
C ARG A 17 -4.13 0.98 -10.55
N ILE A 18 -4.95 0.61 -11.51
CA ILE A 18 -5.82 -0.57 -11.47
C ILE A 18 -5.41 -1.50 -12.60
N VAL A 19 -5.15 -2.75 -12.26
CA VAL A 19 -4.93 -3.84 -13.22
C VAL A 19 -5.97 -4.90 -12.93
N GLU A 20 -6.77 -5.27 -13.93
CA GLU A 20 -7.79 -6.32 -13.82
C GLU A 20 -7.47 -7.48 -14.78
N GLU A 21 -7.46 -8.69 -14.24
CA GLU A 21 -7.26 -9.94 -14.98
C GLU A 21 -8.08 -11.06 -14.32
N ASP A 22 -8.89 -11.77 -15.11
CA ASP A 22 -9.71 -12.91 -14.67
C ASP A 22 -10.56 -12.66 -13.40
N GLY A 23 -11.12 -11.46 -13.27
CA GLY A 23 -11.96 -11.07 -12.13
C GLY A 23 -11.17 -10.73 -10.85
N ILE A 24 -9.83 -10.77 -10.91
CA ILE A 24 -8.94 -10.29 -9.86
C ILE A 24 -8.43 -8.90 -10.22
N ARG A 25 -8.46 -8.00 -9.24
CA ARG A 25 -7.98 -6.63 -9.35
C ARG A 25 -6.76 -6.42 -8.49
N VAL A 26 -5.78 -5.76 -9.06
CA VAL A 26 -4.66 -5.15 -8.34
C VAL A 26 -4.87 -3.65 -8.36
N ILE A 27 -5.05 -3.05 -7.19
CA ILE A 27 -5.28 -1.62 -7.04
C ILE A 27 -4.12 -1.07 -6.22
N SER A 28 -3.24 -0.29 -6.84
CA SER A 28 -2.00 0.20 -6.25
C SER A 28 -2.02 1.72 -6.10
N MET A 29 -1.69 2.22 -4.92
CA MET A 29 -1.69 3.63 -4.54
C MET A 29 -0.33 4.05 -4.00
N ASP A 30 0.21 5.15 -4.52
CA ASP A 30 1.43 5.77 -4.02
C ASP A 30 1.07 6.71 -2.87
N VAL A 31 1.66 6.52 -1.68
CA VAL A 31 1.16 7.14 -0.43
C VAL A 31 2.19 7.99 0.31
N PHE A 32 3.49 7.69 0.16
CA PHE A 32 4.62 8.43 0.75
C PHE A 32 4.35 9.02 2.15
N ARG A 33 4.31 8.15 3.17
CA ARG A 33 4.12 8.54 4.59
C ARG A 33 5.33 8.09 5.41
N GLU A 34 5.82 8.95 6.29
CA GLU A 34 6.81 8.53 7.29
C GLU A 34 6.14 7.64 8.35
N VAL A 35 6.84 6.57 8.73
CA VAL A 35 6.43 5.67 9.82
C VAL A 35 7.58 5.55 10.81
N ALA A 36 7.26 5.42 12.10
CA ALA A 36 8.27 5.48 13.16
C ALA A 36 9.35 4.40 13.04
N GLN A 37 8.96 3.19 12.63
CA GLN A 37 9.83 2.05 12.46
C GLN A 37 9.22 1.04 11.48
N VAL A 38 10.02 0.05 11.07
CA VAL A 38 9.54 -1.07 10.26
C VAL A 38 8.48 -1.85 11.06
N PRO A 39 7.26 -2.04 10.55
CA PRO A 39 6.23 -2.77 11.28
C PRO A 39 6.57 -4.25 11.48
N GLU A 40 6.10 -4.82 12.58
CA GLU A 40 6.25 -6.25 12.86
C GLU A 40 5.59 -7.09 11.76
N GLY A 41 6.29 -8.15 11.33
CA GLY A 41 5.85 -9.02 10.24
C GLY A 41 6.07 -8.45 8.84
N ALA A 42 6.79 -7.34 8.69
CA ALA A 42 7.29 -6.90 7.39
C ALA A 42 8.50 -7.77 6.96
N GLU A 43 8.43 -8.27 5.74
CA GLU A 43 9.46 -9.12 5.13
C GLU A 43 10.27 -8.33 4.12
N ALA A 44 11.59 -8.56 4.05
CA ALA A 44 12.42 -7.89 3.06
C ALA A 44 12.14 -8.48 1.66
N VAL A 45 11.72 -7.61 0.74
CA VAL A 45 11.59 -7.93 -0.69
C VAL A 45 12.91 -7.72 -1.41
N GLU A 46 13.64 -6.67 -1.02
CA GLU A 46 14.95 -6.33 -1.57
C GLU A 46 15.84 -5.75 -0.47
N ILE A 47 17.10 -6.20 -0.42
CA ILE A 47 18.12 -5.68 0.48
C ILE A 47 19.30 -5.27 -0.36
N THR A 48 19.71 -4.01 -0.21
CA THR A 48 20.93 -3.48 -0.82
C THR A 48 21.83 -2.89 0.26
N GLU A 49 22.95 -2.28 -0.14
CA GLU A 49 23.93 -1.78 0.82
C GLU A 49 23.38 -0.72 1.80
N ARG A 50 22.48 0.16 1.32
CA ARG A 50 22.03 1.33 2.10
C ARG A 50 20.51 1.39 2.31
N TYR A 51 19.76 0.56 1.60
CA TYR A 51 18.31 0.59 1.63
C TYR A 51 17.73 -0.83 1.68
N ARG A 52 16.53 -0.91 2.26
CA ARG A 52 15.72 -2.13 2.26
C ARG A 52 14.32 -1.77 1.76
N VAL A 53 13.80 -2.59 0.86
CA VAL A 53 12.39 -2.59 0.49
C VAL A 53 11.74 -3.73 1.26
N LEU A 54 10.73 -3.41 2.05
CA LEU A 54 10.00 -4.40 2.84
C LEU A 54 8.54 -4.41 2.43
N ALA A 55 7.89 -5.55 2.55
CA ALA A 55 6.47 -5.70 2.33
C ALA A 55 5.79 -6.38 3.52
N ARG A 56 4.58 -5.93 3.84
CA ARG A 56 3.74 -6.59 4.84
C ARG A 56 2.35 -6.77 4.26
N ARG A 57 1.79 -7.97 4.43
CA ARG A 57 0.44 -8.28 3.97
C ARG A 57 -0.51 -8.44 5.14
N ARG A 58 -1.74 -7.98 4.98
CA ARG A 58 -2.85 -8.34 5.87
C ARG A 58 -4.15 -8.53 5.08
N PRO A 59 -5.10 -9.34 5.59
CA PRO A 59 -6.43 -9.42 4.99
C PRO A 59 -7.10 -8.04 4.89
N LEU A 60 -7.79 -7.79 3.79
CA LEU A 60 -8.60 -6.59 3.58
C LEU A 60 -9.75 -6.95 2.62
N LEU A 61 -10.99 -6.74 3.06
CA LEU A 61 -12.19 -7.15 2.32
C LEU A 61 -12.12 -8.64 1.91
N GLY A 62 -12.50 -8.99 0.68
CA GLY A 62 -12.39 -10.32 0.10
C GLY A 62 -11.00 -10.70 -0.42
N GLY A 63 -9.99 -9.85 -0.20
CA GLY A 63 -8.62 -10.04 -0.65
C GLY A 63 -7.60 -9.73 0.44
N PHE A 64 -6.46 -9.17 0.03
CA PHE A 64 -5.44 -8.67 0.95
C PHE A 64 -4.93 -7.30 0.51
N CYS A 65 -4.46 -6.52 1.48
CA CYS A 65 -3.60 -5.38 1.19
C CYS A 65 -2.14 -5.71 1.51
N GLU A 66 -1.24 -5.22 0.66
CA GLU A 66 0.19 -5.24 0.87
C GLU A 66 0.69 -3.80 1.00
N PHE A 67 1.38 -3.54 2.11
CA PHE A 67 2.09 -2.30 2.36
C PHE A 67 3.54 -2.47 1.94
N VAL A 68 4.09 -1.49 1.23
CA VAL A 68 5.50 -1.48 0.80
C VAL A 68 6.23 -0.34 1.51
N TYR A 69 7.28 -0.70 2.22
CA TYR A 69 8.10 0.21 3.00
C TYR A 69 9.47 0.36 2.35
N PHE A 70 9.96 1.59 2.36
CA PHE A 70 11.34 1.91 2.03
C PHE A 70 12.07 2.32 3.31
N GLN A 71 13.06 1.53 3.71
CA GLN A 71 13.91 1.82 4.84
C GLN A 71 15.28 2.30 4.38
N PHE A 72 15.71 3.42 4.92
CA PHE A 72 17.01 4.04 4.69
C PHE A 72 17.62 4.45 6.04
N ARG A 73 18.87 4.92 6.04
CA ARG A 73 19.58 5.29 7.29
C ARG A 73 18.84 6.34 8.13
N GLY A 74 18.03 7.19 7.50
CA GLY A 74 17.33 8.30 8.15
C GLY A 74 15.90 7.98 8.60
N GLY A 75 15.35 6.80 8.31
CA GLY A 75 13.98 6.46 8.68
C GLY A 75 13.34 5.38 7.83
N VAL A 76 12.03 5.27 7.98
CA VAL A 76 11.18 4.32 7.27
C VAL A 76 10.01 5.10 6.67
N GLN A 77 9.71 4.82 5.40
CA GLN A 77 8.57 5.40 4.71
C GLN A 77 7.68 4.29 4.17
N LEU A 78 6.38 4.38 4.41
CA LEU A 78 5.37 3.67 3.65
C LEU A 78 5.23 4.36 2.29
N ILE A 79 5.68 3.71 1.22
CA ILE A 79 5.76 4.31 -0.12
C ILE A 79 4.58 3.91 -1.00
N ASN A 80 4.06 2.70 -0.83
CA ASN A 80 2.95 2.18 -1.63
C ASN A 80 2.04 1.29 -0.77
N VAL A 81 0.77 1.28 -1.11
CA VAL A 81 -0.17 0.26 -0.66
C VAL A 81 -0.86 -0.34 -1.89
N LYS A 82 -1.02 -1.65 -1.92
CA LYS A 82 -1.79 -2.32 -2.98
C LYS A 82 -2.81 -3.28 -2.41
N TYR A 83 -4.00 -3.30 -2.99
CA TYR A 83 -4.98 -4.36 -2.79
C TYR A 83 -4.86 -5.40 -3.91
N VAL A 84 -5.07 -6.67 -3.56
CA VAL A 84 -5.19 -7.78 -4.51
C VAL A 84 -6.40 -8.62 -4.13
N GLY A 85 -7.39 -8.72 -5.02
CA GLY A 85 -8.59 -9.52 -4.80
C GLY A 85 -9.74 -9.15 -5.73
N PRO A 86 -10.95 -9.70 -5.50
CA PRO A 86 -12.08 -9.57 -6.43
C PRO A 86 -12.94 -8.32 -6.22
N ASP A 87 -12.73 -7.56 -5.14
CA ASP A 87 -13.63 -6.47 -4.76
C ASP A 87 -13.57 -5.29 -5.74
N ASP A 88 -14.65 -4.50 -5.77
CA ASP A 88 -14.76 -3.33 -6.65
C ASP A 88 -13.93 -2.13 -6.15
N VAL A 89 -13.44 -1.35 -7.12
CA VAL A 89 -12.55 -0.20 -6.90
C VAL A 89 -13.14 0.81 -5.90
N GLU A 90 -14.44 1.08 -6.01
CA GLU A 90 -15.16 2.06 -5.17
C GLU A 90 -15.18 1.66 -3.69
N MET A 91 -15.12 0.36 -3.39
CA MET A 91 -15.02 -0.15 -2.02
C MET A 91 -13.56 -0.21 -1.56
N VAL A 92 -12.66 -0.60 -2.46
CA VAL A 92 -11.25 -0.84 -2.15
C VAL A 92 -10.51 0.47 -1.86
N ILE A 93 -10.72 1.54 -2.63
CA ILE A 93 -9.97 2.79 -2.46
C ILE A 93 -10.18 3.41 -1.06
N PRO A 94 -11.41 3.61 -0.57
CA PRO A 94 -11.63 4.10 0.80
C PRO A 94 -11.03 3.17 1.86
N ALA A 95 -11.12 1.85 1.65
CA ALA A 95 -10.55 0.86 2.56
C ALA A 95 -9.01 0.92 2.61
N LEU A 96 -8.35 1.11 1.47
CA LEU A 96 -6.90 1.31 1.38
C LEU A 96 -6.46 2.61 2.05
N LEU A 97 -7.18 3.72 1.83
CA LEU A 97 -6.89 5.00 2.49
C LEU A 97 -6.96 4.87 4.02
N LYS A 98 -8.04 4.27 4.54
CA LYS A 98 -8.15 3.98 5.97
C LYS A 98 -7.02 3.10 6.47
N ALA A 99 -6.66 2.06 5.71
CA ALA A 99 -5.59 1.14 6.06
C ALA A 99 -4.22 1.83 6.13
N VAL A 100 -3.97 2.84 5.27
CA VAL A 100 -2.77 3.67 5.28
C VAL A 100 -2.72 4.56 6.51
N ASP A 101 -3.83 5.21 6.85
CA ASP A 101 -3.90 6.07 8.04
C ASP A 101 -3.66 5.28 9.33
N GLU A 102 -4.24 4.09 9.44
CA GLU A 102 -3.98 3.15 10.55
C GLU A 102 -2.49 2.75 10.61
N GLU A 103 -1.91 2.36 9.48
CA GLU A 103 -0.52 1.87 9.44
C GLU A 103 0.49 2.98 9.73
N ALA A 104 0.23 4.20 9.25
CA ALA A 104 1.06 5.36 9.57
C ALA A 104 0.86 5.88 11.00
N GLY A 105 -0.33 5.68 11.58
CA GLY A 105 -0.68 6.10 12.94
C GLY A 105 -0.07 5.23 14.05
N ARG A 106 0.21 3.95 13.78
CA ARG A 106 0.72 2.95 14.74
C ARG A 106 2.00 3.34 15.50
N GLY A 107 2.78 4.29 15.00
CA GLY A 107 4.01 4.77 15.66
C GLY A 107 3.84 6.00 16.55
N LYS A 108 2.64 6.59 16.66
CA LYS A 108 2.39 7.83 17.44
C LYS A 108 1.82 7.58 18.84
N GLU A 109 1.31 6.39 19.13
CA GLU A 109 0.63 6.08 20.39
C GLU A 109 1.58 5.55 21.49
N GLU A 110 2.84 5.26 21.17
CA GLU A 110 3.85 4.72 22.12
C GLU A 110 4.84 5.77 22.64
N LYS A 111 4.46 7.05 22.73
CA LYS A 111 5.30 8.12 23.33
C LYS A 111 4.69 8.73 24.58
#